data_AF-A0A922XKM6-F1
#
_entry.id   AF-A0A922XKM6-F1
#
_cell.length_a   1.000
_cell.length_b   1.000
_cell.length_c   1.000
_cell.angle_alpha   90.00
_cell.angle_beta   90.00
_cell.angle_gamma   90.00
#
_symmetry.space_group_name_H-M   'P 1'
#
loop_
_entity.id
_entity.type
_entity.pdbx_description
1 polymer ?
#
loop_
_entity_poly.entity_id
_entity_poly.type
_entity_poly.pdbx_seq_one_letter_code
_entity_poly.pdbx_strand_id
1 'polypeptide(L)'
;MVMRHEGTSSGGNSSDAGGVGRLNLLLTQPRWSRSHWADALSEVLAPIGVTSIRAGSVPEAERAIRSVRVHIAVVDLGLPMREPTGPAPSADEPAGGRSGSAGETGRAGGVAGGISEEEAGGGRILDVLSRLREPPPTVVIKSPRTSMDERRELARALHVGAFAVVDRAAADLELMLQVLQRCLSRFYLGRWPGPGGGSGAKGLWM
;
A
#
# COMPACT_ATOMS: atom_id res chain seq x y z
N MET A 1 -68.02 -23.06 -14.85
CA MET A 1 -67.20 -21.87 -15.10
C MET A 1 -66.89 -21.21 -13.76
N VAL A 2 -65.82 -21.62 -13.10
CA VAL A 2 -65.21 -20.93 -11.96
C VAL A 2 -63.70 -21.16 -12.06
N MET A 3 -62.97 -20.07 -11.89
CA MET A 3 -61.58 -19.87 -12.29
C MET A 3 -60.58 -20.63 -11.42
N ARG A 4 -59.47 -21.02 -12.08
CA ARG A 4 -58.20 -21.42 -11.48
C ARG A 4 -57.54 -20.21 -10.82
N HIS A 5 -56.97 -20.39 -9.63
CA HIS A 5 -55.85 -19.58 -9.16
C HIS A 5 -54.79 -20.52 -8.61
N GLU A 6 -53.71 -20.66 -9.39
CA GLU A 6 -52.48 -21.28 -8.96
C GLU A 6 -51.73 -20.28 -8.07
N GLY A 7 -51.60 -20.61 -6.79
CA GLY A 7 -50.73 -19.90 -5.88
C GLY A 7 -49.29 -20.32 -6.13
N THR A 8 -48.57 -19.56 -6.96
CA THR A 8 -47.12 -19.67 -7.07
C THR A 8 -46.50 -19.23 -5.75
N SER A 9 -46.11 -20.19 -4.92
CA SER A 9 -45.24 -19.96 -3.78
C SER A 9 -43.86 -19.58 -4.32
N SER A 10 -43.69 -18.28 -4.58
CA SER A 10 -42.40 -17.65 -4.83
C SER A 10 -41.56 -17.80 -3.56
N GLY A 11 -40.82 -18.91 -3.48
CA GLY A 11 -39.74 -19.10 -2.54
C GLY A 11 -38.71 -18.02 -2.82
N GLY A 12 -38.75 -16.96 -2.02
CA GLY A 12 -37.72 -15.93 -2.01
C GLY A 12 -36.38 -16.60 -1.77
N ASN A 13 -35.59 -16.68 -2.84
CA ASN A 13 -34.16 -16.94 -2.76
C ASN A 13 -33.58 -15.69 -2.08
N SER A 14 -33.68 -15.65 -0.74
CA SER A 14 -32.85 -14.79 0.09
C SER A 14 -31.44 -15.27 -0.19
N SER A 15 -30.80 -14.62 -1.14
CA SER A 15 -29.39 -14.76 -1.43
C SER A 15 -28.68 -14.75 -0.10
N ASP A 16 -28.26 -15.92 0.33
CA ASP A 16 -27.26 -16.16 1.33
C ASP A 16 -25.94 -15.64 0.74
N ALA A 17 -25.91 -14.33 0.47
CA ALA A 17 -24.73 -13.54 0.20
C ALA A 17 -24.00 -13.44 1.53
N GLY A 18 -23.55 -14.60 2.02
CA GLY A 18 -22.68 -14.77 3.15
C GLY A 18 -21.56 -13.79 2.96
N GLY A 19 -21.48 -12.83 3.88
CA GLY A 19 -20.54 -11.72 3.82
C GLY A 19 -19.14 -12.27 3.68
N VAL A 20 -18.64 -12.29 2.44
CA VAL A 20 -17.25 -12.57 2.14
C VAL A 20 -16.48 -11.53 2.94
N GLY A 21 -15.79 -11.98 4.00
CA GLY A 21 -15.10 -11.10 4.93
C GLY A 21 -14.20 -10.16 4.14
N ARG A 22 -14.50 -8.86 4.14
CA ARG A 22 -13.78 -7.91 3.29
C ARG A 22 -12.45 -7.55 3.96
N LEU A 23 -11.36 -7.76 3.23
CA LEU A 23 -10.02 -7.37 3.68
C LEU A 23 -9.67 -6.01 3.12
N ASN A 24 -9.50 -5.02 3.98
CA ASN A 24 -8.92 -3.73 3.61
C ASN A 24 -7.39 -3.81 3.55
N LEU A 25 -6.84 -3.59 2.37
CA LEU A 25 -5.41 -3.53 2.07
C LEU A 25 -5.00 -2.07 1.87
N LEU A 26 -4.14 -1.54 2.72
CA LEU A 26 -3.57 -0.21 2.52
C LEU A 26 -2.36 -0.31 1.59
N LEU A 27 -2.35 0.46 0.50
CA LEU A 27 -1.23 0.57 -0.44
C LEU A 27 -0.72 2.02 -0.42
N THR A 28 0.37 2.29 0.29
CA THR A 28 0.97 3.63 0.29
C THR A 28 2.11 3.68 -0.71
N GLN A 29 1.96 4.50 -1.75
CA GLN A 29 2.98 4.67 -2.80
C GLN A 29 2.97 6.11 -3.28
N PRO A 30 4.13 6.71 -3.59
CA PRO A 30 4.15 8.05 -4.16
C PRO A 30 3.36 8.13 -5.47
N ARG A 31 2.55 9.18 -5.66
CA ARG A 31 1.69 9.32 -6.86
C ARG A 31 2.49 9.39 -8.17
N TRP A 32 3.72 9.89 -8.13
CA TRP A 32 4.62 9.93 -9.28
C TRP A 32 5.21 8.55 -9.61
N SER A 33 5.20 7.61 -8.66
CA SER A 33 5.61 6.22 -8.85
C SER A 33 4.39 5.43 -9.33
N ARG A 34 4.09 5.48 -10.63
CA ARG A 34 3.06 4.63 -11.26
C ARG A 34 3.56 3.19 -11.31
N SER A 35 3.48 2.49 -10.18
CA SER A 35 3.88 1.11 -10.08
C SER A 35 2.77 0.20 -10.59
N HIS A 36 2.93 -0.33 -11.81
CA HIS A 36 1.95 -1.21 -12.47
C HIS A 36 1.52 -2.41 -11.61
N TRP A 37 2.39 -2.92 -10.74
CA TRP A 37 2.04 -4.02 -9.85
C TRP A 37 0.92 -3.66 -8.88
N ALA A 38 0.82 -2.42 -8.40
CA ALA A 38 -0.16 -2.05 -7.36
C ALA A 38 -1.56 -1.85 -7.93
N ASP A 39 -1.64 -1.33 -9.17
CA ASP A 39 -2.87 -1.30 -9.95
C ASP A 39 -3.34 -2.73 -10.23
N ALA A 40 -2.47 -3.55 -10.84
CA ALA A 40 -2.79 -4.94 -11.18
C ALA A 40 -3.16 -5.77 -9.93
N LEU A 41 -2.48 -5.56 -8.81
CA LEU A 41 -2.79 -6.22 -7.55
C LEU A 41 -4.18 -5.86 -7.04
N SER A 42 -4.57 -4.59 -7.14
CA SER A 42 -5.90 -4.14 -6.73
C SER A 42 -6.99 -4.75 -7.63
N GLU A 43 -6.75 -4.82 -8.93
CA GLU A 43 -7.67 -5.42 -9.90
C GLU A 43 -7.84 -6.92 -9.69
N VAL A 44 -6.75 -7.66 -9.48
CA VAL A 44 -6.79 -9.12 -9.25
C VAL A 44 -7.45 -9.49 -7.93
N LEU A 45 -7.26 -8.67 -6.89
CA LEU A 45 -7.76 -8.97 -5.55
C LEU A 45 -9.18 -8.47 -5.28
N ALA A 46 -9.69 -7.50 -6.06
CA ALA A 46 -11.04 -6.96 -5.87
C ALA A 46 -12.15 -8.03 -6.00
N PRO A 47 -12.14 -8.94 -6.99
CA PRO A 47 -13.16 -9.98 -7.13
C PRO A 47 -13.27 -10.94 -5.94
N ILE A 48 -12.17 -11.17 -5.21
CA ILE A 48 -12.15 -12.06 -4.04
C ILE A 48 -12.51 -11.34 -2.72
N GLY A 49 -12.89 -10.06 -2.78
CA GLY A 49 -13.35 -9.29 -1.62
C GLY A 49 -12.28 -8.45 -0.91
N VAL A 50 -11.08 -8.29 -1.49
CA VAL A 50 -10.11 -7.31 -1.00
C VAL A 50 -10.49 -5.92 -1.46
N THR A 51 -10.47 -4.96 -0.53
CA THR A 51 -10.61 -3.53 -0.84
C THR A 51 -9.26 -2.86 -0.68
N SER A 52 -8.63 -2.53 -1.80
CA SER A 52 -7.36 -1.79 -1.81
C SER A 52 -7.61 -0.30 -1.64
N ILE A 53 -7.01 0.30 -0.63
CA ILE A 53 -7.06 1.73 -0.35
C ILE A 53 -5.69 2.32 -0.67
N ARG A 54 -5.66 3.23 -1.64
CA ARG A 54 -4.45 3.85 -2.12
C ARG A 54 -4.17 5.12 -1.35
N ALA A 55 -2.91 5.35 -1.02
CA ALA A 55 -2.47 6.61 -0.41
C ALA A 55 -1.17 7.10 -1.06
N GLY A 56 -1.24 8.29 -1.64
CA GLY A 56 -0.16 8.99 -2.33
C GLY A 56 0.78 9.77 -1.43
N SER A 57 0.39 9.99 -0.18
CA SER A 57 1.07 10.84 0.80
C SER A 57 0.76 10.41 2.23
N VAL A 58 1.56 10.87 3.20
CA VAL A 58 1.33 10.59 4.62
C VAL A 58 -0.06 11.03 5.11
N PRO A 59 -0.57 12.25 4.81
CA PRO A 59 -1.89 12.67 5.30
C PRO A 59 -3.03 11.81 4.75
N GLU A 60 -2.92 11.34 3.50
CA GLU A 60 -3.88 10.44 2.89
C GLU A 60 -3.86 9.05 3.56
N ALA A 61 -2.67 8.52 3.82
CA ALA A 61 -2.50 7.26 4.54
C ALA A 61 -3.03 7.34 5.98
N GLU A 62 -2.71 8.40 6.73
CA GLU A 62 -3.23 8.65 8.07
C GLU A 62 -4.76 8.82 8.08
N ARG A 63 -5.35 9.40 7.02
CA ARG A 63 -6.80 9.47 6.85
C ARG A 63 -7.38 8.07 6.63
N ALA A 64 -6.80 7.28 5.73
CA ALA A 64 -7.24 5.91 5.46
C ALA A 64 -7.19 5.02 6.72
N ILE A 65 -6.09 5.08 7.48
CA ILE A 65 -5.90 4.33 8.73
C ILE A 65 -6.96 4.69 9.78
N ARG A 66 -7.40 5.95 9.82
CA ARG A 66 -8.47 6.40 10.74
C ARG A 66 -9.87 6.04 10.27
N SER A 67 -10.09 6.00 8.96
CA SER A 67 -11.42 5.78 8.38
C SER A 67 -11.84 4.31 8.35
N VAL A 68 -10.89 3.40 8.17
CA VAL A 68 -11.18 1.97 8.13
C VAL A 68 -10.18 1.18 8.94
N ARG A 69 -10.57 -0.02 9.35
CA ARG A 69 -9.62 -1.00 9.84
C ARG A 69 -8.72 -1.48 8.70
N VAL A 70 -7.43 -1.22 8.78
CA VAL A 70 -6.42 -1.79 7.89
C VAL A 70 -6.08 -3.20 8.36
N HIS A 71 -6.15 -4.18 7.46
CA HIS A 71 -5.82 -5.57 7.77
C HIS A 71 -4.41 -5.93 7.33
N ILE A 72 -4.01 -5.48 6.15
CA ILE A 72 -2.64 -5.61 5.66
C ILE A 72 -2.21 -4.23 5.16
N ALA A 73 -0.96 -3.86 5.41
CA ALA A 73 -0.40 -2.62 4.90
C ALA A 73 0.81 -2.92 4.00
N VAL A 74 0.88 -2.25 2.85
CA VAL A 74 2.08 -2.15 2.03
C VAL A 74 2.54 -0.70 2.06
N VAL A 75 3.73 -0.46 2.61
CA VAL A 75 4.25 0.87 2.91
C VAL A 75 5.52 1.13 2.11
N ASP A 76 5.46 2.07 1.18
CA ASP A 76 6.64 2.58 0.50
C ASP A 76 7.38 3.61 1.35
N LEU A 77 8.67 3.40 1.58
CA LEU A 77 9.50 4.30 2.39
C LEU A 77 9.66 5.68 1.75
N GLY A 78 9.62 5.77 0.42
CA GLY A 78 9.69 7.01 -0.32
C GLY A 78 8.39 7.82 -0.35
N LEU A 79 7.36 7.44 0.42
CA LEU A 79 6.09 8.16 0.50
C LEU A 79 6.32 9.61 0.97
N PRO A 80 5.80 10.64 0.28
CA PRO A 80 6.03 12.02 0.69
C PRO A 80 5.24 12.43 1.94
N MET A 81 5.84 13.29 2.77
CA MET A 81 5.19 13.90 3.95
C MET A 81 3.98 14.80 3.62
N ARG A 82 3.99 15.46 2.46
CA ARG A 82 2.84 16.20 1.91
C ARG A 82 2.81 15.99 0.40
N GLU A 83 1.60 16.03 -0.19
CA GLU A 83 1.48 16.03 -1.64
C GLU A 83 2.23 17.25 -2.20
N PRO A 84 3.13 17.07 -3.19
CA PRO A 84 3.80 18.21 -3.81
C PRO A 84 2.73 19.11 -4.42
N THR A 85 2.71 20.36 -3.97
CA THR A 85 1.88 21.41 -4.57
C THR A 85 2.53 21.80 -5.90
N GLY A 86 2.25 21.05 -6.96
CA GLY A 86 2.74 21.32 -8.30
C GLY A 86 2.45 20.15 -9.25
N PRO A 87 2.28 20.39 -10.56
CA PRO A 87 2.18 19.31 -11.54
C PRO A 87 3.46 18.47 -11.43
N ALA A 88 3.31 17.15 -11.33
CA ALA A 88 4.43 16.22 -11.25
C ALA A 88 5.46 16.51 -12.36
N PRO A 89 6.78 16.39 -12.10
CA PRO A 89 7.76 16.52 -13.16
C PRO A 89 7.43 15.48 -14.24
N SER A 90 6.98 15.96 -15.39
CA SER A 90 6.60 15.13 -16.53
C SER A 90 7.82 14.36 -16.99
N ALA A 91 7.72 13.03 -17.00
CA ALA A 91 8.80 12.11 -17.35
C ALA A 91 9.22 12.13 -18.84
N ASP A 92 8.73 13.09 -19.62
CA ASP A 92 8.87 13.18 -21.09
C ASP A 92 9.30 14.58 -21.58
N GLU A 93 10.22 15.28 -20.89
CA GLU A 93 10.90 16.41 -21.51
C GLU A 93 12.14 15.92 -22.29
N PRO A 94 12.10 15.86 -23.63
CA PRO A 94 13.28 15.58 -24.42
C PRO A 94 14.27 16.74 -24.27
N ALA A 95 15.53 16.41 -24.02
CA ALA A 95 16.65 17.34 -23.95
C ALA A 95 16.80 18.14 -25.25
N GLY A 96 16.05 19.23 -25.36
CA GLY A 96 16.11 20.19 -26.46
C GLY A 96 17.36 21.05 -26.31
N GLY A 97 18.38 20.76 -27.11
CA GLY A 97 19.59 21.56 -27.20
C GLY A 97 19.29 23.01 -27.55
N ARG A 98 19.94 23.94 -26.84
CA ARG A 98 20.10 25.32 -27.29
C ARG A 98 21.55 25.75 -27.11
N SER A 99 22.16 26.03 -28.27
CA SER A 99 23.44 26.71 -28.46
C SER A 99 23.31 28.18 -28.06
N GLY A 100 24.30 28.75 -27.36
CA GLY A 100 24.38 30.19 -27.11
C GLY A 100 25.20 30.65 -25.91
N SER A 101 26.52 30.67 -26.07
CA SER A 101 27.54 31.60 -25.52
C SER A 101 27.50 32.10 -24.05
N ALA A 102 28.56 31.69 -23.33
CA ALA A 102 29.52 32.51 -22.58
C ALA A 102 29.03 33.42 -21.44
N GLY A 103 29.35 33.00 -20.21
CA GLY A 103 29.50 33.89 -19.06
C GLY A 103 29.20 33.22 -17.74
N GLU A 104 30.21 33.17 -16.88
CA GLU A 104 30.11 33.03 -15.42
C GLU A 104 30.13 31.63 -14.77
N THR A 105 31.17 31.48 -13.97
CA THR A 105 31.50 30.39 -13.06
C THR A 105 30.47 30.28 -11.94
N GLY A 106 29.67 29.22 -11.95
CA GLY A 106 28.82 28.83 -10.84
C GLY A 106 28.66 27.33 -10.81
N ARG A 107 29.32 26.66 -9.86
CA ARG A 107 29.08 25.26 -9.51
C ARG A 107 27.61 25.09 -9.13
N ALA A 108 26.80 24.54 -10.02
CA ALA A 108 25.49 23.99 -9.71
C ALA A 108 25.55 22.47 -9.94
N GLY A 109 25.63 21.73 -8.84
CA GLY A 109 25.51 20.27 -8.85
C GLY A 109 24.11 19.88 -9.33
N GLY A 110 24.06 18.84 -10.16
CA GLY A 110 22.80 18.28 -10.67
C GLY A 110 21.89 17.84 -9.52
N VAL A 111 20.69 18.39 -9.48
CA VAL A 111 19.65 17.99 -8.53
C VAL A 111 18.79 16.91 -9.18
N ALA A 112 19.35 15.71 -9.30
CA ALA A 112 18.54 14.51 -9.45
C ALA A 112 17.82 14.31 -8.12
N GLY A 113 16.62 14.89 -7.99
CA GLY A 113 15.83 14.99 -6.77
C GLY A 113 15.74 13.68 -5.99
N GLY A 114 16.65 13.53 -5.03
CA GLY A 114 16.42 12.69 -3.87
C GLY A 114 15.55 13.50 -2.94
N ILE A 115 14.31 13.05 -2.73
CA ILE A 115 13.57 13.42 -1.52
C ILE A 115 14.51 13.13 -0.35
N SER A 116 14.90 14.19 0.35
CA SER A 116 15.75 14.06 1.54
C SER A 116 14.98 13.23 2.59
N GLU A 117 15.65 12.47 3.46
CA GLU A 117 14.99 11.62 4.48
C GLU A 117 13.90 12.38 5.28
N GLU A 118 14.06 13.70 5.46
CA GLU A 118 13.09 14.56 6.16
C GLU A 118 11.77 14.76 5.38
N GLU A 119 11.78 14.58 4.06
CA GLU A 119 10.60 14.61 3.19
C GLU A 119 9.99 13.21 2.99
N ALA A 120 10.76 12.15 3.28
CA ALA A 120 10.33 10.75 3.20
C ALA A 120 9.53 10.36 4.46
N GLY A 121 8.22 10.28 4.29
CA GLY A 121 7.24 10.03 5.35
C GLY A 121 6.87 8.57 5.58
N GLY A 122 7.44 7.60 4.86
CA GLY A 122 7.10 6.19 5.02
C GLY A 122 7.37 5.67 6.44
N GLY A 123 8.48 6.09 7.06
CA GLY A 123 8.79 5.76 8.46
C GLY A 123 7.73 6.21 9.46
N ARG A 124 7.13 7.39 9.23
CA ARG A 124 6.03 7.90 10.06
C ARG A 124 4.79 7.02 9.96
N ILE A 125 4.49 6.45 8.79
CA ILE A 125 3.38 5.51 8.63
C ILE A 125 3.63 4.22 9.42
N LEU A 126 4.87 3.71 9.41
CA LEU A 126 5.24 2.54 10.23
C LEU A 126 5.03 2.83 11.73
N ASP A 127 5.43 4.01 12.20
CA ASP A 127 5.21 4.44 13.59
C ASP A 127 3.72 4.52 13.94
N VAL A 128 2.87 4.98 13.03
CA VAL A 128 1.41 5.04 13.24
C VAL A 128 0.82 3.64 13.28
N LEU A 129 1.17 2.76 12.33
CA LEU A 129 0.63 1.41 12.23
C LEU A 129 1.01 0.54 13.44
N SER A 130 2.25 0.65 13.93
CA SER A 130 2.72 -0.13 15.09
C SER A 130 2.04 0.23 16.41
N ARG A 131 1.48 1.44 16.51
CA ARG A 131 0.74 1.91 17.69
C ARG A 131 -0.74 1.52 17.67
N LEU A 132 -1.23 0.93 16.57
CA LEU A 132 -2.61 0.46 16.52
C LEU A 132 -2.81 -0.67 17.52
N ARG A 133 -4.01 -0.76 18.10
CA ARG A 133 -4.37 -1.80 19.09
C ARG A 133 -4.13 -3.21 18.56
N GLU A 134 -4.33 -3.38 17.26
CA GLU A 134 -4.07 -4.59 16.49
C GLU A 134 -3.24 -4.17 15.27
N PRO A 135 -1.91 -4.16 15.37
CA PRO A 135 -1.05 -3.70 14.28
C PRO A 135 -1.14 -4.68 13.10
N PRO A 136 -1.40 -4.20 11.87
CA PRO A 136 -1.50 -5.07 10.71
C PRO A 136 -0.12 -5.61 10.31
N PRO A 137 -0.02 -6.83 9.75
CA PRO A 137 1.17 -7.25 9.03
C PRO A 137 1.51 -6.21 7.96
N THR A 138 2.75 -5.72 8.02
CA THR A 138 3.21 -4.60 7.19
C THR A 138 4.33 -5.05 6.26
N VAL A 139 4.14 -4.89 4.96
CA VAL A 139 5.14 -5.11 3.92
C VAL A 139 5.76 -3.77 3.58
N VAL A 140 7.08 -3.64 3.63
CA VAL A 140 7.79 -2.39 3.34
C VAL A 140 8.37 -2.45 1.93
N ILE A 141 8.10 -1.44 1.12
CA ILE A 141 8.74 -1.23 -0.18
C ILE A 141 9.86 -0.20 0.01
N LYS A 142 11.11 -0.60 -0.22
CA LYS A 142 12.26 0.32 -0.17
C LYS A 142 12.61 0.79 -1.58
N SER A 143 13.00 2.05 -1.72
CA SER A 143 13.57 2.51 -3.00
C SER A 143 15.06 2.13 -3.05
N PRO A 144 15.64 1.88 -4.24
CA PRO A 144 17.09 1.74 -4.37
C PRO A 144 17.76 3.11 -4.18
N ARG A 145 18.10 3.48 -2.95
CA ARG A 145 18.96 4.63 -2.63
C ARG A 145 20.01 4.25 -1.56
N THR A 146 21.09 5.03 -1.53
CA THR A 146 22.47 4.70 -1.11
C THR A 146 22.63 3.77 0.11
N SER A 147 23.54 2.78 -0.02
CA SER A 147 23.73 1.61 0.86
C SER A 147 23.80 1.81 2.38
N MET A 148 24.12 3.02 2.88
CA MET A 148 24.15 3.31 4.33
C MET A 148 22.77 3.61 4.89
N ASP A 149 21.95 4.35 4.14
CA ASP A 149 20.56 4.67 4.51
C ASP A 149 19.72 3.39 4.44
N GLU A 150 20.02 2.53 3.46
CA GLU A 150 19.39 1.22 3.31
C GLU A 150 19.47 0.36 4.60
N ARG A 151 20.64 0.33 5.25
CA ARG A 151 20.82 -0.44 6.51
C ARG A 151 19.99 0.15 7.64
N ARG A 152 19.92 1.48 7.74
CA ARG A 152 19.17 2.18 8.78
C ARG A 152 17.67 2.05 8.58
N GLU A 153 17.20 2.18 7.34
CA GLU A 153 15.82 1.99 6.96
C GLU A 153 15.36 0.55 7.16
N LEU A 154 16.18 -0.43 6.75
CA LEU A 154 15.93 -1.85 6.99
C LEU A 154 15.87 -2.13 8.49
N ALA A 155 16.83 -1.63 9.27
CA ALA A 155 16.83 -1.79 10.72
C ALA A 155 15.58 -1.18 11.37
N ARG A 156 15.12 0.00 10.91
CA ARG A 156 13.87 0.61 11.38
C ARG A 156 12.65 -0.21 10.99
N ALA A 157 12.53 -0.62 9.73
CA ALA A 157 11.42 -1.44 9.25
C ALA A 157 11.28 -2.73 10.08
N LEU A 158 12.40 -3.42 10.32
CA LEU A 158 12.44 -4.62 11.14
C LEU A 158 12.13 -4.33 12.62
N HIS A 159 12.65 -3.23 13.17
CA HIS A 159 12.37 -2.83 14.56
C HIS A 159 10.89 -2.53 14.80
N VAL A 160 10.21 -1.97 13.80
CA VAL A 160 8.76 -1.67 13.85
C VAL A 160 7.91 -2.90 13.53
N GLY A 161 8.53 -4.05 13.25
CA GLY A 161 7.84 -5.32 13.03
C GLY A 161 7.33 -5.52 11.60
N ALA A 162 8.00 -4.93 10.60
CA ALA A 162 7.71 -5.24 9.20
C ALA A 162 7.78 -6.74 8.95
N PHE A 163 6.74 -7.28 8.33
CA PHE A 163 6.63 -8.70 7.97
C PHE A 163 7.61 -9.08 6.86
N ALA A 164 7.75 -8.19 5.86
CA ALA A 164 8.64 -8.37 4.73
C ALA A 164 9.14 -7.01 4.26
N VAL A 165 10.35 -6.99 3.68
CA VAL A 165 10.92 -5.81 3.01
C VAL A 165 11.23 -6.21 1.57
N VAL A 166 10.68 -5.47 0.62
CA VAL A 166 10.78 -5.72 -0.82
C VAL A 166 11.43 -4.51 -1.47
N ASP A 167 12.40 -4.76 -2.36
CA ASP A 167 13.01 -3.70 -3.15
C ASP A 167 12.03 -3.23 -4.23
N ARG A 168 11.87 -1.92 -4.40
CA ARG A 168 10.92 -1.35 -5.38
C ARG A 168 11.25 -1.83 -6.80
N ALA A 169 12.52 -1.99 -7.13
CA ALA A 169 12.93 -2.47 -8.45
C ALA A 169 12.55 -3.95 -8.70
N ALA A 170 12.39 -4.73 -7.63
CA ALA A 170 11.99 -6.13 -7.67
C ALA A 170 10.50 -6.35 -7.34
N ALA A 171 9.77 -5.29 -6.99
CA ALA A 171 8.35 -5.38 -6.67
C ALA A 171 7.54 -5.59 -7.95
N ASP A 172 7.21 -6.85 -8.24
CA ASP A 172 6.28 -7.25 -9.28
C ASP A 172 4.99 -7.84 -8.70
N LEU A 173 4.01 -8.08 -9.57
CA LEU A 173 2.71 -8.61 -9.16
C LEU A 173 2.81 -9.99 -8.48
N GLU A 174 3.64 -10.89 -9.02
CA GLU A 174 3.74 -12.26 -8.53
C GLU A 174 4.36 -12.31 -7.14
N LEU A 175 5.48 -11.60 -6.94
CA LEU A 175 6.12 -11.47 -5.65
C LEU A 175 5.16 -10.86 -4.62
N MET A 176 4.44 -9.80 -4.98
CA MET A 176 3.49 -9.16 -4.08
C MET A 176 2.33 -10.09 -3.71
N LEU A 177 1.80 -10.87 -4.67
CA LEU A 177 0.79 -11.89 -4.39
C LEU A 177 1.32 -12.99 -3.46
N GLN A 178 2.54 -13.47 -3.67
CA GLN A 178 3.18 -14.46 -2.80
C GLN A 178 3.36 -13.91 -1.37
N VAL A 179 3.80 -12.65 -1.22
CA VAL A 179 3.93 -12.01 0.09
C VAL A 179 2.58 -11.88 0.78
N LEU A 180 1.53 -11.45 0.07
CA LEU A 180 0.18 -11.37 0.63
C LEU A 180 -0.38 -12.74 1.01
N GLN A 181 -0.16 -13.77 0.20
CA GLN A 181 -0.53 -15.14 0.54
C GLN A 181 0.13 -15.57 1.87
N ARG A 182 1.42 -15.26 2.05
CA ARG A 182 2.13 -15.54 3.31
C ARG A 182 1.55 -14.77 4.49
N CYS A 183 1.15 -13.49 4.30
CA CYS A 183 0.45 -12.73 5.33
C CYS A 183 -0.87 -13.41 5.74
N LEU A 184 -1.68 -13.81 4.75
CA LEU A 184 -2.97 -14.48 4.99
C LEU A 184 -2.81 -15.82 5.71
N SER A 185 -1.88 -16.66 5.27
CA SER A 185 -1.62 -17.95 5.93
C SER A 185 -1.10 -17.76 7.35
N ARG A 186 -0.22 -16.78 7.60
CA ARG A 186 0.46 -16.63 8.89
C ARG A 186 -0.38 -15.90 9.95
N PHE A 187 -1.11 -14.85 9.56
CA PHE A 187 -1.83 -13.97 10.49
C PHE A 187 -3.33 -14.23 10.53
N TYR A 188 -3.87 -14.80 9.45
CA TYR A 188 -5.29 -15.04 9.32
C TYR A 188 -5.64 -16.53 9.16
N LEU A 189 -4.66 -17.43 9.21
CA LEU A 189 -4.84 -18.89 9.13
C LEU A 189 -5.66 -19.31 7.89
N GLY A 190 -5.50 -18.58 6.78
CA GLY A 190 -6.25 -18.80 5.55
C GLY A 190 -7.73 -18.41 5.62
N ARG A 191 -8.18 -17.74 6.69
CA ARG A 191 -9.53 -17.19 6.83
C ARG A 191 -9.53 -15.71 6.50
N TRP A 192 -10.64 -15.21 5.95
CA TRP A 192 -10.80 -13.77 5.78
C TRP A 192 -11.00 -13.10 7.15
N PRO A 193 -10.46 -11.90 7.38
CA PRO A 193 -10.81 -11.11 8.56
C PRO A 193 -12.32 -10.82 8.51
N GLY A 194 -13.07 -11.44 9.41
CA GLY A 194 -14.52 -11.25 9.47
C GLY A 194 -14.87 -9.84 9.97
N PRO A 195 -16.10 -9.36 9.72
CA PRO A 195 -16.57 -8.03 10.18
C PRO A 195 -16.50 -7.82 11.71
N GLY A 196 -16.27 -8.88 12.49
CA GLY A 196 -15.96 -8.83 13.93
C GLY A 196 -14.72 -9.61 14.37
N GLY A 197 -13.85 -10.06 13.45
CA GLY A 197 -12.83 -11.07 13.73
C GLY A 197 -11.40 -10.56 13.65
N GLY A 198 -10.80 -10.26 14.80
CA GLY A 198 -9.38 -9.95 14.94
C GLY A 198 -8.72 -10.45 16.23
N SER A 199 -9.36 -11.38 16.96
CA SER A 199 -8.64 -12.20 17.95
C SER A 199 -7.95 -13.32 17.20
N GLY A 200 -6.61 -13.28 17.09
CA GLY A 200 -5.86 -14.35 16.43
C GLY A 200 -4.33 -14.24 16.46
N ALA A 201 -3.76 -13.04 16.63
CA ALA A 201 -2.29 -12.87 16.56
C ALA A 201 -1.66 -12.22 17.81
N LYS A 202 -2.35 -12.21 18.95
CA LYS A 202 -1.75 -11.84 20.24
C LYS A 202 -1.32 -13.10 20.97
N GLY A 203 -0.10 -13.58 20.72
CA GLY A 203 0.44 -14.68 21.53
C GLY A 203 1.68 -15.41 21.01
N LEU A 204 2.24 -15.04 19.86
CA LEU A 204 3.39 -15.79 19.33
C LEU A 204 4.55 -14.89 18.91
N TRP A 205 4.87 -13.91 19.76
CA TRP A 205 6.16 -13.23 19.80
C TRP A 205 6.41 -12.77 21.25
N MET A 206 6.80 -13.71 22.09
CA MET A 206 7.66 -13.54 23.27
C MET A 206 8.77 -14.58 23.17
#